data_AF-A0A285AV59-F1
#
_entry.id   AF-A0A285AV59-F1
#
_cell.length_a   1.000
_cell.length_b   1.000
_cell.length_c   1.000
_cell.angle_alpha   90.00
_cell.angle_beta   90.00
_cell.angle_gamma   90.00
#
_symmetry.space_group_name_H-M   'P 1'
#
loop_
_entity.id
_entity.type
_entity.pdbx_description
1 polymer ?
#
loop_
_entity_poly.entity_id
_entity_poly.type
_entity_poly.pdbx_seq_one_letter_code
_entity_poly.pdbx_strand_id
1 'polypeptide(L)'
;MLKNSLILFVTLLLSACQQPLDWHRNLPAISYTPVKTIDVPGKLTAKYTVHVVNAGLEVYVIIDNGYNEFMMIDKLALYGNRCGYESQNEIIVPPSSVSTFMVPNIALLGLCYTDDIKMVFVSKRFNGLSSENKKMAVPVEVVMRFKLTSTKKYEEYVNVIYSQWD
;
A
#
# COMPACT_ATOMS: atom_id res chain seq x y z
N MET A 1 42.49 -20.87 7.53
CA MET A 1 41.04 -21.21 7.40
C MET A 1 40.09 -20.12 7.94
N LEU A 2 40.58 -18.93 8.34
CA LEU A 2 39.75 -17.87 8.94
C LEU A 2 39.06 -16.93 7.92
N LYS A 3 39.53 -16.91 6.66
CA LYS A 3 39.06 -15.96 5.63
C LYS A 3 37.70 -16.34 5.03
N ASN A 4 37.35 -17.62 4.99
CA ASN A 4 36.08 -18.09 4.41
C ASN A 4 34.91 -17.98 5.40
N SER A 5 35.18 -17.91 6.71
CA SER A 5 34.13 -17.75 7.73
C SER A 5 33.59 -16.31 7.78
N LEU A 6 34.46 -15.32 7.53
CA LEU A 6 34.06 -13.91 7.54
C LEU A 6 33.18 -13.54 6.33
N ILE A 7 33.43 -14.16 5.18
CA ILE A 7 32.65 -13.94 3.94
C ILE A 7 31.23 -14.50 4.09
N LEU A 8 31.07 -15.62 4.80
CA LEU A 8 29.76 -16.23 5.06
C LEU A 8 28.87 -15.38 5.99
N PHE A 9 29.48 -14.63 6.91
CA PHE A 9 28.75 -13.76 7.84
C PHE A 9 28.27 -12.45 7.19
N VAL A 10 29.03 -11.93 6.21
CA VAL A 10 28.66 -10.72 5.46
C VAL A 10 27.55 -10.98 4.45
N THR A 11 27.48 -12.18 3.86
CA THR A 11 26.38 -12.56 2.95
C THR A 11 25.06 -12.83 3.67
N LEU A 12 25.08 -13.25 4.94
CA LEU A 12 23.88 -13.42 5.78
C LEU A 12 23.27 -12.10 6.28
N LEU A 13 24.05 -11.03 6.38
CA LEU A 13 23.58 -9.71 6.80
C LEU A 13 22.94 -8.88 5.67
N LEU A 14 23.16 -9.27 4.40
CA LEU A 14 22.67 -8.54 3.23
C LEU A 14 21.34 -9.06 2.66
N SER A 15 20.75 -10.11 3.26
CA SER A 15 19.45 -10.67 2.82
C SER A 15 18.27 -10.31 3.72
N ALA A 16 18.40 -9.33 4.61
CA ALA A 16 17.24 -8.64 5.17
C ALA A 16 16.63 -7.66 4.14
N CYS A 17 16.44 -8.13 2.90
CA CYS A 17 15.33 -7.62 2.10
C CYS A 17 14.09 -7.99 2.90
N GLN A 18 13.44 -7.00 3.50
CA GLN A 18 12.06 -7.13 3.96
C GLN A 18 11.25 -7.53 2.73
N GLN A 19 11.13 -8.83 2.48
CA GLN A 19 10.05 -9.32 1.65
C GLN A 19 8.78 -8.85 2.37
N PRO A 20 7.93 -8.02 1.75
CA PRO A 20 6.63 -7.77 2.32
C PRO A 20 6.01 -9.14 2.57
N LEU A 21 5.51 -9.37 3.79
CA LEU A 21 4.79 -10.61 4.04
C LEU A 21 3.64 -10.60 3.03
N ASP A 22 3.69 -11.50 2.05
CA ASP A 22 2.80 -11.52 0.90
C ASP A 22 1.50 -12.26 1.28
N TRP A 23 0.89 -11.86 2.39
CA TRP A 23 -0.22 -12.58 3.01
C TRP A 23 -1.54 -12.32 2.27
N HIS A 24 -1.62 -11.29 1.43
CA HIS A 24 -2.81 -10.98 0.64
C HIS A 24 -3.10 -11.92 -0.54
N ARG A 25 -2.11 -12.68 -1.05
CA ARG A 25 -2.27 -13.47 -2.29
C ARG A 25 -3.45 -14.44 -2.31
N ASN A 26 -3.96 -14.83 -1.14
CA ASN A 26 -5.08 -15.76 -0.99
C ASN A 26 -6.23 -15.20 -0.15
N LEU A 27 -6.25 -13.90 0.14
CA LEU A 27 -7.31 -13.32 0.95
C LEU A 27 -8.53 -12.95 0.12
N PRO A 28 -9.75 -13.16 0.67
CA PRO A 28 -10.94 -12.63 0.04
C PRO A 28 -10.90 -11.10 0.01
N ALA A 29 -11.45 -10.51 -1.05
CA ALA A 29 -11.51 -9.07 -1.22
C ALA A 29 -12.96 -8.59 -1.27
N ILE A 30 -13.24 -7.52 -0.53
CA ILE A 30 -14.48 -6.75 -0.58
C ILE A 30 -14.27 -5.65 -1.61
N SER A 31 -15.14 -5.61 -2.59
CA SER A 31 -15.05 -4.63 -3.66
C SER A 31 -15.43 -3.21 -3.19
N TYR A 32 -14.69 -2.19 -3.65
CA TYR A 32 -15.05 -0.77 -3.46
C TYR A 32 -14.78 0.07 -4.71
N THR A 33 -15.33 1.29 -4.74
CA THR A 33 -15.04 2.28 -5.77
C THR A 33 -14.16 3.40 -5.18
N PRO A 34 -12.88 3.50 -5.58
CA PRO A 34 -12.04 4.62 -5.18
C PRO A 34 -12.62 5.95 -5.65
N VAL A 35 -12.64 6.95 -4.77
CA VAL A 35 -13.13 8.30 -5.13
C VAL A 35 -11.92 9.17 -5.44
N LYS A 36 -11.79 9.62 -6.70
CA LYS A 36 -10.76 10.60 -7.09
C LYS A 36 -11.13 11.96 -6.50
N THR A 37 -10.27 12.49 -5.63
CA THR A 37 -10.55 13.76 -4.93
C THR A 37 -9.80 14.94 -5.54
N ILE A 38 -8.57 14.71 -6.02
CA ILE A 38 -7.69 15.76 -6.55
C ILE A 38 -6.92 15.22 -7.75
N ASP A 39 -6.73 16.07 -8.76
CA ASP A 39 -5.78 15.90 -9.86
C ASP A 39 -4.96 17.18 -10.01
N VAL A 40 -3.64 17.09 -9.93
CA VAL A 40 -2.74 18.24 -10.13
C VAL A 40 -1.59 17.87 -11.06
N PRO A 41 -1.01 18.85 -11.78
CA PRO A 41 0.19 18.61 -12.56
C PRO A 41 1.31 18.02 -11.71
N GLY A 42 1.89 16.93 -12.20
CA GLY A 42 3.06 16.26 -11.63
C GLY A 42 4.33 16.59 -12.43
N LYS A 43 5.40 15.83 -12.18
CA LYS A 43 6.69 16.00 -12.85
C LYS A 43 7.03 14.78 -13.67
N LEU A 44 7.45 14.98 -14.92
CA LEU A 44 7.98 13.90 -15.74
C LEU A 44 9.31 13.40 -15.17
N THR A 45 9.34 12.16 -14.70
CA THR A 45 10.51 11.50 -14.11
C THR A 45 10.79 10.10 -14.69
N ALA A 46 9.90 9.61 -15.57
CA ALA A 46 9.88 8.25 -16.10
C ALA A 46 9.79 7.15 -15.01
N LYS A 47 9.20 7.49 -13.86
CA LYS A 47 8.93 6.60 -12.72
C LYS A 47 7.60 6.99 -12.09
N TYR A 48 7.12 6.16 -11.17
CA TYR A 48 5.96 6.48 -10.34
C TYR A 48 6.32 6.52 -8.85
N THR A 49 5.50 7.20 -8.06
CA THR A 49 5.50 7.06 -6.60
C THR A 49 4.09 6.84 -6.08
N VAL A 50 4.00 6.14 -4.95
CA VAL A 50 2.74 5.90 -4.23
C VAL A 50 2.96 6.30 -2.78
N HIS A 51 2.08 7.16 -2.27
CA HIS A 51 2.06 7.57 -0.88
C HIS A 51 0.69 7.28 -0.27
N VAL A 52 0.69 6.84 0.99
CA VAL A 52 -0.55 6.64 1.75
C VAL A 52 -0.55 7.56 2.94
N VAL A 53 -1.60 8.36 3.05
CA VAL A 53 -1.75 9.39 4.09
C VAL A 53 -3.15 9.28 4.70
N ASN A 54 -3.34 9.89 5.87
CA ASN A 54 -4.64 9.94 6.52
C ASN A 54 -5.02 11.36 6.94
N ALA A 55 -6.33 11.63 6.98
CA ALA A 55 -6.92 12.81 7.59
C ALA A 55 -8.00 12.37 8.57
N GLY A 56 -7.66 12.33 9.87
CA GLY A 56 -8.49 11.58 10.82
C GLY A 56 -8.52 10.10 10.44
N LEU A 57 -9.71 9.47 10.38
CA LEU A 57 -9.87 8.06 9.98
C LEU A 57 -9.85 7.84 8.47
N GLU A 58 -10.03 8.90 7.67
CA GLU A 58 -10.03 8.81 6.22
C GLU A 58 -8.61 8.50 5.72
N VAL A 59 -8.52 7.62 4.73
CA VAL A 59 -7.26 7.18 4.14
C VAL A 59 -7.26 7.58 2.67
N TYR A 60 -6.13 8.12 2.23
CA TYR A 60 -5.90 8.57 0.87
C TYR A 60 -4.67 7.89 0.30
N VAL A 61 -4.78 7.41 -0.94
CA VAL A 61 -3.65 6.95 -1.74
C VAL A 61 -3.36 8.02 -2.78
N ILE A 62 -2.15 8.56 -2.73
CA ILE A 62 -1.64 9.56 -3.66
C ILE A 62 -0.70 8.86 -4.63
N ILE A 63 -0.96 9.02 -5.92
CA ILE A 63 -0.21 8.36 -7.00
C ILE A 63 0.36 9.45 -7.89
N ASP A 64 1.69 9.54 -7.94
CA ASP A 64 2.43 10.39 -8.89
C ASP A 64 2.78 9.54 -10.11
N ASN A 65 2.12 9.81 -11.22
CA ASN A 65 2.47 9.25 -12.52
C ASN A 65 3.52 10.13 -13.19
N GLY A 66 4.79 9.82 -12.98
CA GLY A 66 5.90 10.51 -13.64
C GLY A 66 6.21 10.01 -15.06
N TYR A 67 5.38 9.15 -15.66
CA TYR A 67 5.50 8.75 -17.06
C TYR A 67 4.83 9.77 -17.99
N ASN A 68 5.18 9.73 -19.28
CA ASN A 68 4.57 10.55 -20.34
C ASN A 68 3.33 9.90 -20.98
N GLU A 69 2.74 8.92 -20.31
CA GLU A 69 1.59 8.18 -20.80
C GLU A 69 0.65 7.78 -19.65
N PHE A 70 -0.55 7.29 -19.99
CA PHE A 70 -1.55 6.96 -18.99
C PHE A 70 -1.14 5.70 -18.22
N MET A 71 -1.31 5.76 -16.91
CA MET A 71 -1.20 4.61 -16.03
C MET A 71 -2.60 4.04 -15.78
N MET A 72 -2.78 2.78 -16.15
CA MET A 72 -4.02 2.03 -16.05
C MET A 72 -3.91 1.08 -14.86
N ILE A 73 -4.47 1.46 -13.72
CA ILE A 73 -4.43 0.69 -12.47
C ILE A 73 -5.65 -0.23 -12.46
N ASP A 74 -5.43 -1.53 -12.55
CA ASP A 74 -6.51 -2.52 -12.53
C ASP A 74 -6.79 -3.06 -11.13
N LYS A 75 -5.89 -2.79 -10.17
CA LYS A 75 -6.04 -3.14 -8.77
C LYS A 75 -5.43 -2.05 -7.89
N LEU A 76 -6.24 -1.48 -7.01
CA LEU A 76 -5.81 -0.71 -5.84
C LEU A 76 -6.46 -1.31 -4.60
N ALA A 77 -5.66 -1.94 -3.74
CA ALA A 77 -6.15 -2.70 -2.63
C ALA A 77 -5.46 -2.37 -1.30
N LEU A 78 -6.24 -2.45 -0.22
CA LEU A 78 -5.76 -2.34 1.16
C LEU A 78 -6.20 -3.60 1.91
N TYR A 79 -5.24 -4.39 2.37
CA TYR A 79 -5.49 -5.64 3.06
C TYR A 79 -5.31 -5.49 4.57
N GLY A 80 -6.13 -6.23 5.33
CA GLY A 80 -5.93 -6.63 6.74
C GLY A 80 -5.84 -8.17 6.85
N ASN A 81 -5.29 -8.76 7.91
CA ASN A 81 -4.86 -10.17 7.91
C ASN A 81 -5.93 -11.27 7.62
N ARG A 82 -7.21 -10.94 7.48
CA ARG A 82 -8.31 -11.86 7.07
C ARG A 82 -8.94 -11.52 5.71
N CYS A 83 -8.94 -10.27 5.27
CA CYS A 83 -9.48 -9.86 3.97
C CYS A 83 -8.87 -8.55 3.48
N GLY A 84 -9.23 -8.08 2.29
CA GLY A 84 -8.92 -6.72 1.89
C GLY A 84 -10.07 -6.03 1.24
N TYR A 85 -9.86 -4.76 0.94
CA TYR A 85 -10.71 -3.99 0.05
C TYR A 85 -9.99 -3.79 -1.27
N GLU A 86 -10.64 -4.13 -2.38
CA GLU A 86 -10.07 -4.05 -3.73
C GLU A 86 -10.95 -3.20 -4.65
N SER A 87 -10.31 -2.35 -5.47
CA SER A 87 -11.00 -1.50 -6.44
C SER A 87 -11.75 -2.34 -7.48
N GLN A 88 -13.02 -1.99 -7.75
CA GLN A 88 -13.82 -2.67 -8.78
C GLN A 88 -13.46 -2.28 -10.21
N ASN A 89 -13.17 -1.00 -10.40
CA ASN A 89 -13.00 -0.42 -11.72
C ASN A 89 -11.54 -0.08 -11.97
N GLU A 90 -11.14 -0.12 -13.23
CA GLU A 90 -9.84 0.38 -13.67
C GLU A 90 -9.76 1.88 -13.38
N ILE A 91 -8.67 2.30 -12.74
CA ILE A 91 -8.39 3.70 -12.39
C ILE A 91 -7.37 4.21 -13.41
N ILE A 92 -7.66 5.37 -14.00
CA ILE A 92 -6.79 6.00 -14.98
C ILE A 92 -6.09 7.20 -14.33
N VAL A 93 -4.77 7.17 -14.29
CA VAL A 93 -3.95 8.30 -13.85
C VAL A 93 -3.28 8.96 -15.06
N PRO A 94 -3.57 10.25 -15.35
CA PRO A 94 -3.01 10.94 -16.50
C PRO A 94 -1.48 10.99 -16.50
N PRO A 95 -0.85 11.18 -17.68
CA PRO A 95 0.59 11.43 -17.78
C PRO A 95 1.01 12.62 -16.93
N SER A 96 2.17 12.53 -16.27
CA SER A 96 2.77 13.64 -15.51
C SER A 96 1.77 14.32 -14.57
N SER A 97 1.05 13.52 -13.78
CA SER A 97 0.00 13.99 -12.87
C SER A 97 0.09 13.33 -11.51
N VAL A 98 -0.37 14.05 -10.49
CA VAL A 98 -0.56 13.51 -9.14
C VAL A 98 -2.05 13.40 -8.88
N SER A 99 -2.54 12.16 -8.78
CA SER A 99 -3.94 11.85 -8.50
C SER A 99 -4.10 11.33 -7.07
N THR A 100 -5.09 11.85 -6.35
CA THR A 100 -5.42 11.42 -4.99
C THR A 100 -6.72 10.65 -4.97
N PHE A 101 -6.71 9.47 -4.35
CA PHE A 101 -7.86 8.58 -4.24
C PHE A 101 -8.20 8.35 -2.77
N MET A 102 -9.44 8.63 -2.39
CA MET A 102 -9.97 8.18 -1.11
C MET A 102 -10.27 6.69 -1.20
N VAL A 103 -9.77 5.95 -0.21
CA VAL A 103 -9.95 4.49 -0.07
C VAL A 103 -10.72 4.18 1.22
N PRO A 104 -11.15 2.93 1.47
CA PRO A 104 -11.88 2.59 2.69
C PRO A 104 -11.11 3.06 3.92
N ASN A 105 -11.83 3.75 4.80
CA ASN A 105 -11.24 4.34 5.99
C ASN A 105 -10.67 3.26 6.91
N ILE A 106 -9.83 3.68 7.86
CA ILE A 106 -9.10 2.74 8.71
C ILE A 106 -10.04 1.90 9.60
N ALA A 107 -11.20 2.43 9.98
CA ALA A 107 -12.19 1.70 10.77
C ALA A 107 -12.84 0.55 9.97
N LEU A 108 -13.15 0.77 8.69
CA LEU A 108 -13.66 -0.27 7.78
C LEU A 108 -12.60 -1.35 7.53
N LEU A 109 -11.32 -0.96 7.41
CA LEU A 109 -10.21 -1.91 7.35
C LEU A 109 -10.12 -2.79 8.60
N GLY A 110 -10.50 -2.27 9.77
CA GLY A 110 -10.63 -3.04 11.02
C GLY A 110 -11.47 -4.32 10.88
N LEU A 111 -12.48 -4.33 9.99
CA LEU A 111 -13.32 -5.51 9.75
C LEU A 111 -12.54 -6.68 9.13
N CYS A 112 -11.46 -6.37 8.42
CA CYS A 112 -10.58 -7.33 7.77
C CYS A 112 -9.47 -7.89 8.65
N TYR A 113 -9.53 -7.69 9.97
CA TYR A 113 -8.58 -8.28 10.90
C TYR A 113 -9.17 -9.42 11.76
N THR A 114 -8.26 -10.18 12.37
CA THR A 114 -8.56 -11.13 13.45
C THR A 114 -9.15 -10.44 14.67
N ASP A 115 -9.88 -11.19 15.49
CA ASP A 115 -10.72 -10.62 16.55
C ASP A 115 -9.89 -9.96 17.67
N ASP A 116 -8.68 -10.46 17.92
CA ASP A 116 -7.68 -9.85 18.79
C ASP A 116 -7.23 -8.46 18.31
N ILE A 117 -6.99 -8.31 17.00
CA ILE A 117 -6.59 -7.04 16.40
C ILE A 117 -7.78 -6.09 16.33
N LYS A 118 -8.99 -6.59 16.03
CA LYS A 118 -10.23 -5.79 16.05
C LYS A 118 -10.45 -5.06 17.36
N MET A 119 -10.06 -5.68 18.49
CA MET A 119 -10.14 -5.02 19.80
C MET A 119 -9.32 -3.72 19.85
N VAL A 120 -8.21 -3.61 19.11
CA VAL A 120 -7.43 -2.36 19.01
C VAL A 120 -8.28 -1.26 18.38
N PHE A 121 -8.96 -1.51 17.26
CA PHE A 121 -9.79 -0.53 16.56
C PHE A 121 -10.97 -0.01 17.42
N VAL A 122 -11.46 -0.83 18.35
CA VAL A 122 -12.59 -0.49 19.22
C VAL A 122 -12.16 0.17 20.53
N SER A 123 -11.02 -0.26 21.10
CA SER A 123 -10.58 0.16 22.44
C SER A 123 -9.54 1.27 22.45
N LYS A 124 -8.99 1.62 21.29
CA LYS A 124 -7.88 2.57 21.17
C LYS A 124 -8.22 3.72 20.25
N ARG A 125 -7.58 4.87 20.48
CA ARG A 125 -7.72 6.04 19.64
C ARG A 125 -6.75 5.96 18.48
N PHE A 126 -7.24 6.15 17.26
CA PHE A 126 -6.38 6.24 16.09
C PHE A 126 -5.47 7.47 16.16
N ASN A 127 -4.17 7.27 15.95
CA ASN A 127 -3.13 8.30 16.01
C ASN A 127 -2.38 8.49 14.68
N GLY A 128 -2.85 7.86 13.59
CA GLY A 128 -2.34 8.08 12.23
C GLY A 128 -1.66 6.87 11.60
N LEU A 129 -1.10 7.08 10.40
CA LEU A 129 -0.35 6.09 9.64
C LEU A 129 1.15 6.35 9.73
N SER A 130 1.95 5.29 9.74
CA SER A 130 3.41 5.35 9.82
C SER A 130 4.04 4.24 8.97
N SER A 131 5.21 4.48 8.40
CA SER A 131 6.04 3.42 7.81
C SER A 131 6.77 2.59 8.87
N GLU A 132 6.86 3.10 10.10
CA GLU A 132 7.54 2.42 11.21
C GLU A 132 6.57 1.54 12.01
N ASN A 133 7.02 0.32 12.31
CA ASN A 133 6.35 -0.59 13.21
C ASN A 133 6.62 -0.21 14.68
N LYS A 134 5.74 0.58 15.29
CA LYS A 134 5.80 0.93 16.72
C LYS A 134 5.00 -0.07 17.57
N LYS A 135 5.09 0.07 18.89
CA LYS A 135 4.31 -0.74 19.84
C LYS A 135 2.81 -0.56 19.56
N MET A 136 2.07 -1.67 19.42
CA MET A 136 0.62 -1.70 19.10
C MET A 136 0.23 -1.25 17.69
N ALA A 137 1.18 -1.21 16.75
CA ALA A 137 0.87 -0.86 15.38
C ALA A 137 0.21 -2.02 14.61
N VAL A 138 -0.85 -1.72 13.86
CA VAL A 138 -1.56 -2.73 13.05
C VAL A 138 -1.15 -2.58 11.58
N PRO A 139 -0.60 -3.63 10.94
CA PRO A 139 -0.07 -3.57 9.57
C PRO A 139 -1.18 -3.58 8.53
N VAL A 140 -1.18 -2.57 7.66
CA VAL A 140 -2.04 -2.45 6.48
C VAL A 140 -1.16 -2.67 5.25
N GLU A 141 -1.45 -3.71 4.46
CA GLU A 141 -0.74 -3.95 3.21
C GLU A 141 -1.46 -3.21 2.07
N VAL A 142 -0.71 -2.41 1.33
CA VAL A 142 -1.18 -1.59 0.22
C VAL A 142 -0.62 -2.19 -1.06
N VAL A 143 -1.52 -2.61 -1.94
CA VAL A 143 -1.18 -3.24 -3.21
C VAL A 143 -1.74 -2.41 -4.35
N MET A 144 -0.91 -2.08 -5.32
CA MET A 144 -1.33 -1.45 -6.55
C MET A 144 -0.75 -2.23 -7.73
N ARG A 145 -1.60 -2.68 -8.65
CA ARG A 145 -1.20 -3.28 -9.91
C ARG A 145 -1.63 -2.38 -11.05
N PHE A 146 -0.71 -2.13 -11.97
CA PHE A 146 -0.96 -1.22 -13.09
C PHE A 146 -0.20 -1.64 -14.34
N LYS A 147 -0.57 -1.07 -15.47
CA LYS A 147 0.18 -1.10 -16.72
C LYS A 147 0.22 0.30 -17.32
N LEU A 148 1.24 0.59 -18.11
CA LEU A 148 1.25 1.78 -18.96
C LEU A 148 0.53 1.48 -20.28
N THR A 149 -0.05 2.49 -20.92
CA THR A 149 -0.78 2.32 -22.19
C THR A 149 0.04 1.70 -23.31
N SER A 150 1.36 1.89 -23.32
CA SER A 150 2.30 1.37 -24.31
C SER A 150 2.63 -0.11 -24.12
N THR A 151 2.33 -0.69 -22.95
CA THR A 151 2.75 -2.04 -22.57
C THR A 151 1.59 -2.93 -22.14
N LYS A 152 1.75 -4.24 -22.38
CA LYS A 152 0.85 -5.26 -21.83
C LYS A 152 1.34 -5.82 -20.49
N LYS A 153 2.56 -5.47 -20.08
CA LYS A 153 3.18 -5.97 -18.86
C LYS A 153 2.61 -5.22 -17.66
N TYR A 154 2.13 -5.97 -16.67
CA TYR A 154 1.74 -5.40 -15.38
C TYR A 154 2.98 -5.17 -14.51
N GLU A 155 2.96 -4.07 -13.79
CA GLU A 155 3.83 -3.75 -12.67
C GLU A 155 3.00 -3.81 -11.38
N GLU A 156 3.66 -4.21 -10.30
CA GLU A 156 3.04 -4.35 -8.99
C GLU A 156 3.85 -3.58 -7.96
N TYR A 157 3.15 -2.73 -7.22
CA TYR A 157 3.61 -2.03 -6.05
C TYR A 157 3.01 -2.71 -4.82
N VAL A 158 3.86 -3.06 -3.87
CA VAL A 158 3.45 -3.59 -2.56
C VAL A 158 4.20 -2.82 -1.49
N ASN A 159 3.47 -2.32 -0.51
CA ASN A 159 4.05 -1.69 0.66
C ASN A 159 3.23 -2.01 1.92
N VAL A 160 3.89 -2.08 3.07
CA VAL A 160 3.21 -2.24 4.35
C VAL A 160 3.36 -0.96 5.14
N ILE A 161 2.22 -0.34 5.45
CA ILE A 161 2.13 0.78 6.38
C ILE A 161 1.51 0.31 7.68
N TYR A 162 1.68 1.07 8.74
CA TYR A 162 1.24 0.70 10.06
C TYR A 162 0.29 1.76 10.63
N SER A 163 -0.92 1.34 10.95
CA SER A 163 -1.88 2.17 11.70
C SER A 163 -1.49 2.21 13.18
N GLN A 164 -1.41 3.42 13.74
CA GLN A 164 -0.99 3.69 15.10
C GLN A 164 -2.19 3.94 16.01
N TRP A 165 -2.14 3.41 17.23
CA TRP A 165 -3.27 3.38 18.15
C TRP A 165 -2.80 3.57 19.60
N ASP A 166 -3.42 4.50 20.33
CA ASP A 166 -3.08 4.84 21.74
C ASP A 166 -4.23 4.57 22.72
#